data_AF-A0ABD4L8B4-F1
#
_entry.id   AF-A0ABD4L8B4-F1
#
_cell.length_a   1.000
_cell.length_b   1.000
_cell.length_c   1.000
_cell.angle_alpha   90.00
_cell.angle_beta   90.00
_cell.angle_gamma   90.00
#
_symmetry.space_group_name_H-M   'P 1'
#
loop_
_entity.id
_entity.type
_entity.pdbx_description
1 polymer ?
#
loop_
_entity_poly.entity_id
_entity_poly.type
_entity_poly.pdbx_seq_one_letter_code
_entity_poly.pdbx_strand_id
1 'polypeptide(L)'
;MTRRKPIATGSDWTFETLETFEAEIARLADEYRLDTYPNQIEIITTEQMMDAYASVGMPVGYHHWSFGKQFLAVEQAYRRGQMGLAYELVINSDPCIAYLMEENTLMMQVLVMAHACYGHNSFFKGNYLFRTWTDASSIIDYLVFARKYVAECEERYGVTAVEQLLDACHALQNYGVDRYKRPSPLSAEEEAHRQAEREAYLQAQVNTLWRTIPRPADGEPLAEPHDDEEDPLGLHGGGRYPPEPQENLLYFIEKNAPLLAPWQREIVRIVRKLAQYFYPQRQTQVMNEGWATFWHYTLMNRLFDEGLVDEGLILEFLQSHTAVVNQPPFDSPYYSGINPYALGFAMFTDIKRICEAPTAEDREWFPDMAGSDWLETLHFAMRNFKDESFIQQFLSPKVIRDLKLFTVVDDDQEEMLEVAAIHDERGYQRIREALSVQYALSVREPNIQVYSADIRGDRSLTLRHVQDRRRPLAKTVYPVIRHLHQLWGFPVKLESMEEKEVVRRYQWPLPEGAEGGG
;
A
#
# COMPACT_ATOMS: atom_id res chain seq x y z
N MET A 1 -0.35 0.23 46.60
CA MET A 1 0.89 0.45 45.83
C MET A 1 1.33 1.88 46.07
N THR A 2 2.58 2.10 46.46
CA THR A 2 3.17 3.44 46.54
C THR A 2 3.24 4.03 45.13
N ARG A 3 2.53 5.13 44.88
CA ARG A 3 2.50 5.84 43.59
C ARG A 3 3.95 6.18 43.22
N ARG A 4 4.43 5.73 42.06
CA ARG A 4 5.78 6.08 41.59
C ARG A 4 5.85 7.59 41.34
N LYS A 5 7.05 8.14 41.32
CA LYS A 5 7.25 9.54 40.91
C LYS A 5 7.23 9.62 39.38
N PRO A 6 6.68 10.70 38.80
CA PRO A 6 6.78 10.93 37.36
C PRO A 6 8.25 10.92 36.92
N ILE A 7 8.51 10.34 35.74
CA ILE A 7 9.85 10.25 35.15
C ILE A 7 10.37 11.67 34.86
N ALA A 8 9.50 12.51 34.29
CA ALA A 8 9.74 13.92 34.06
C ALA A 8 8.44 14.71 34.19
N THR A 9 8.56 16.02 34.32
CA THR A 9 7.45 16.98 34.42
C THR A 9 7.71 18.16 33.49
N GLY A 10 6.68 18.64 32.80
CA GLY A 10 6.79 19.71 31.82
C GLY A 10 6.95 19.21 30.37
N SER A 11 7.19 20.15 29.45
CA SER A 11 7.25 19.88 28.00
C SER A 11 8.64 19.55 27.47
N ASP A 12 9.69 19.83 28.24
CA ASP A 12 11.07 19.67 27.80
C ASP A 12 11.53 18.21 27.94
N TRP A 13 12.40 17.76 27.05
CA TRP A 13 12.93 16.41 27.05
C TRP A 13 14.46 16.39 26.94
N THR A 14 15.07 15.30 27.40
CA THR A 14 16.49 14.98 27.24
C THR A 14 16.62 13.54 26.75
N PHE A 15 17.75 13.18 26.11
CA PHE A 15 17.98 11.79 25.69
C PHE A 15 17.83 10.79 26.85
N GLU A 16 18.32 11.11 28.05
CA GLU A 16 18.14 10.26 29.24
C GLU A 16 16.67 10.09 29.64
N THR A 17 15.87 11.15 29.53
CA THR A 17 14.43 11.09 29.81
C THR A 17 13.73 10.19 28.79
N LEU A 18 14.08 10.36 27.51
CA LEU A 18 13.54 9.57 26.40
C LEU A 18 13.92 8.09 26.51
N GLU A 19 15.17 7.76 26.84
CA GLU A 19 15.62 6.39 27.09
C GLU A 19 14.86 5.75 28.27
N THR A 20 14.59 6.52 29.33
CA THR A 20 13.82 6.03 30.48
C THR A 20 12.36 5.74 30.10
N PHE A 21 11.73 6.61 29.31
CA PHE A 21 10.38 6.37 28.80
C PHE A 21 10.34 5.18 27.84
N GLU A 22 11.32 5.06 26.94
CA GLU A 22 11.44 3.95 26.01
C GLU A 22 11.50 2.62 26.77
N ALA A 23 12.33 2.52 27.80
CA ALA A 23 12.45 1.31 28.63
C ALA A 23 11.15 0.96 29.39
N GLU A 24 10.44 1.96 29.92
CA GLU A 24 9.16 1.71 30.61
C GLU A 24 8.03 1.35 29.63
N ILE A 25 8.01 1.96 28.43
CA ILE A 25 7.08 1.55 27.37
C ILE A 25 7.40 0.12 26.91
N ALA A 26 8.69 -0.22 26.74
CA ALA A 26 9.14 -1.57 26.39
C ALA A 26 8.62 -2.60 27.40
N ARG A 27 8.77 -2.30 28.69
CA ARG A 27 8.31 -3.14 29.79
C ARG A 27 6.80 -3.36 29.72
N LEU A 28 6.01 -2.30 29.51
CA LEU A 28 4.57 -2.40 29.37
C LEU A 28 4.15 -3.15 28.09
N ALA A 29 4.85 -2.93 26.98
CA ALA A 29 4.62 -3.62 25.73
C ALA A 29 4.84 -5.13 25.86
N ASP A 30 5.87 -5.55 26.60
CA ASP A 30 6.14 -6.96 26.93
C ASP A 30 5.02 -7.57 27.78
N GLU A 31 4.48 -6.85 28.78
CA GLU A 31 3.29 -7.30 29.55
C GLU A 31 2.10 -7.62 28.64
N TYR A 32 1.92 -6.86 27.56
CA TYR A 32 0.85 -7.06 26.57
C TYR A 32 1.23 -7.98 25.41
N ARG A 33 2.41 -8.61 25.45
CA ARG A 33 2.91 -9.53 24.41
C ARG A 33 3.01 -8.86 23.03
N LEU A 34 3.38 -7.59 22.99
CA LEU A 34 3.68 -6.89 21.73
C LEU A 34 5.04 -7.35 21.19
N ASP A 35 5.01 -8.12 20.11
CA ASP A 35 6.21 -8.60 19.45
C ASP A 35 6.70 -7.58 18.42
N THR A 36 7.84 -6.93 18.68
CA THR A 36 8.40 -5.84 17.86
C THR A 36 9.78 -6.20 17.30
N TYR A 37 10.17 -5.60 16.18
CA TYR A 37 11.57 -5.54 15.76
C TYR A 37 12.34 -4.62 16.72
N PRO A 38 13.66 -4.78 16.87
CA PRO A 38 14.47 -3.83 17.64
C PRO A 38 14.22 -2.40 17.15
N ASN A 39 13.98 -1.48 18.08
CA ASN A 39 13.70 -0.09 17.75
C ASN A 39 15.01 0.68 17.48
N GLN A 40 15.05 1.43 16.39
CA GLN A 40 16.05 2.45 16.11
C GLN A 40 15.35 3.80 16.03
N ILE A 41 15.48 4.59 17.10
CA ILE A 41 14.84 5.91 17.21
C ILE A 41 15.81 6.97 16.72
N GLU A 42 15.41 7.75 15.72
CA GLU A 42 16.19 8.85 15.16
C GLU A 42 15.44 10.17 15.35
N ILE A 43 16.07 11.11 16.06
CA ILE A 43 15.53 12.46 16.21
C ILE A 43 15.98 13.31 15.03
N ILE A 44 15.03 13.86 14.30
CA ILE A 44 15.25 14.60 13.06
C ILE A 44 14.57 15.97 13.10
N THR A 45 15.04 16.88 12.25
CA THR A 45 14.43 18.20 12.09
C THR A 45 13.12 18.13 11.32
N THR A 46 12.28 19.16 11.46
CA THR A 46 11.07 19.31 10.62
C THR A 46 11.36 19.19 9.11
N GLU A 47 12.47 19.74 8.63
CA GLU A 47 12.84 19.69 7.20
C GLU A 47 13.17 18.26 6.75
N GLN A 48 13.96 17.54 7.55
CA GLN A 48 14.26 16.13 7.30
C GLN A 48 12.99 15.28 7.34
N MET A 49 12.05 15.63 8.22
CA MET A 49 10.78 14.91 8.33
C MET A 49 9.97 15.06 7.03
N MET A 50 9.86 16.27 6.50
CA MET A 50 9.17 16.54 5.24
C MET A 50 9.83 15.82 4.05
N ASP A 51 11.16 15.77 4.00
CA ASP A 51 11.90 15.05 2.96
C ASP A 51 11.66 13.53 3.03
N ALA A 52 11.65 12.97 4.24
CA ALA A 52 11.31 11.58 4.46
C ALA A 52 9.85 11.29 4.03
N TYR A 53 8.89 12.17 4.32
CA TYR A 53 7.51 12.02 3.85
C TYR A 53 7.38 12.05 2.33
N ALA A 54 8.08 12.98 1.69
CA ALA A 54 8.07 13.14 0.24
C ALA A 54 8.61 11.92 -0.50
N SER A 55 9.55 11.21 0.12
CA SER A 55 10.17 9.97 -0.38
C SER A 55 9.46 8.70 0.09
N VAL A 56 8.22 8.80 0.63
CA VAL A 56 7.44 7.64 1.15
C VAL A 56 8.19 6.90 2.26
N GLY A 57 8.89 7.66 3.10
CA GLY A 57 9.68 7.17 4.21
C GLY A 57 10.92 6.37 3.81
N MET A 58 11.40 6.49 2.58
CA MET A 58 12.63 5.82 2.15
C MET A 58 13.84 6.67 2.58
N PRO A 59 14.65 6.24 3.56
CA PRO A 59 15.75 7.05 4.09
C PRO A 59 16.86 7.28 3.05
N VAL A 60 16.87 6.44 2.00
CA VAL A 60 17.84 6.46 0.91
C VAL A 60 17.10 6.22 -0.42
N GLY A 61 16.07 7.02 -0.71
CA GLY A 61 15.36 6.95 -1.99
C GLY A 61 16.19 7.45 -3.19
N TYR A 62 15.84 7.02 -4.40
CA TYR A 62 16.31 7.68 -5.63
C TYR A 62 15.57 9.01 -5.85
N HIS A 63 16.17 9.90 -6.64
CA HIS A 63 15.57 11.19 -6.94
C HIS A 63 14.48 11.06 -8.01
N HIS A 64 13.35 11.73 -7.78
CA HIS A 64 12.29 11.87 -8.77
C HIS A 64 11.51 13.16 -8.50
N TRP A 65 11.12 13.89 -9.55
CA TRP A 65 10.46 15.20 -9.40
C TRP A 65 9.10 15.09 -8.68
N SER A 66 8.42 13.94 -8.77
CA SER A 66 7.15 13.72 -8.08
C SER A 66 7.30 13.82 -6.56
N PHE A 67 8.43 13.37 -6.02
CA PHE A 67 8.74 13.50 -4.59
C PHE A 67 8.92 14.97 -4.24
N GLY A 68 9.65 15.75 -5.04
CA GLY A 68 9.78 17.20 -4.84
C GLY A 68 8.43 17.95 -4.92
N LYS A 69 7.55 17.56 -5.84
CA LYS A 69 6.18 18.11 -5.88
C LYS A 69 5.38 17.76 -4.63
N GLN A 70 5.51 16.52 -4.14
CA GLN A 70 4.86 16.08 -2.91
C GLN A 70 5.41 16.82 -1.68
N PHE A 71 6.73 17.03 -1.62
CA PHE A 71 7.38 17.85 -0.60
C PHE A 71 6.77 19.25 -0.55
N LEU A 72 6.71 19.95 -1.69
CA LEU A 72 6.13 21.30 -1.76
C LEU A 72 4.65 21.33 -1.34
N ALA A 73 3.88 20.28 -1.67
CA ALA A 73 2.49 20.18 -1.25
C ALA A 73 2.36 20.02 0.27
N VAL A 74 3.17 19.13 0.87
CA VAL A 74 3.21 18.89 2.32
C VAL A 74 3.69 20.13 3.06
N GLU A 75 4.78 20.75 2.60
CA GLU A 75 5.33 21.97 3.18
C GLU A 75 4.30 23.13 3.15
N GLN A 76 3.62 23.33 2.01
CA GLN A 76 2.59 24.37 1.90
C GLN A 76 1.40 24.10 2.83
N ALA A 77 0.94 22.85 2.92
CA ALA A 77 -0.16 22.48 3.80
C ALA A 77 0.21 22.72 5.28
N TYR A 78 1.43 22.36 5.66
CA TYR A 78 1.97 22.59 6.99
C TYR A 78 2.11 24.09 7.33
N ARG A 79 2.77 24.87 6.45
CA ARG A 79 2.94 26.32 6.65
C ARG A 79 1.62 27.07 6.76
N ARG A 80 0.56 26.58 6.09
CA ARG A 80 -0.79 27.16 6.14
C ARG A 80 -1.61 26.69 7.35
N GLY A 81 -1.06 25.80 8.19
CA GLY A 81 -1.78 25.18 9.31
C GLY A 81 -2.96 24.32 8.86
N GLN A 82 -3.01 23.92 7.59
CA GLN A 82 -4.07 23.07 7.03
C GLN A 82 -3.85 21.59 7.38
N MET A 83 -2.63 21.24 7.76
CA MET A 83 -2.22 19.91 8.18
C MET A 83 -1.21 20.09 9.32
N GLY A 84 -1.41 19.40 10.44
CA GLY A 84 -0.32 19.17 11.39
C GLY A 84 0.69 18.23 10.74
N LEU A 85 2.01 18.47 10.90
CA LEU A 85 2.99 17.45 10.54
C LEU A 85 2.62 16.16 11.28
N ALA A 86 2.65 15.04 10.57
CA ALA A 86 2.58 13.76 11.25
C ALA A 86 3.81 13.66 12.15
N TYR A 87 3.54 13.37 13.42
CA TYR A 87 4.52 13.49 14.49
C TYR A 87 5.61 12.41 14.46
N GLU A 88 5.42 11.43 13.57
CA GLU A 88 6.23 10.24 13.43
C GLU A 88 6.37 9.86 11.96
N LEU A 89 7.39 9.06 11.65
CA LEU A 89 7.41 8.19 10.49
C LEU A 89 8.12 6.91 10.87
N VAL A 90 7.49 5.78 10.59
CA VAL A 90 8.03 4.46 10.86
C VAL A 90 8.33 3.69 9.59
N ILE A 91 9.53 3.12 9.53
CA ILE A 91 9.96 2.23 8.45
C ILE A 91 9.93 0.79 8.96
N ASN A 92 9.23 -0.07 8.20
CA ASN A 92 9.20 -1.51 8.44
C ASN A 92 10.54 -2.19 8.09
N SER A 93 11.59 -1.91 8.85
CA SER A 93 12.90 -2.54 8.72
C SER A 93 13.24 -3.35 9.98
N ASP A 94 14.31 -4.15 9.92
CA ASP A 94 14.90 -4.83 11.07
C ASP A 94 16.37 -4.37 11.22
N PRO A 95 16.68 -3.41 12.11
CA PRO A 95 15.82 -2.78 13.12
C PRO A 95 14.75 -1.84 12.53
N CYS A 96 13.64 -1.67 13.25
CA CYS A 96 12.55 -0.76 12.86
C CYS A 96 12.97 0.68 13.12
N ILE A 97 13.03 1.50 12.08
CA ILE A 97 13.46 2.89 12.18
C ILE A 97 12.23 3.76 12.45
N ALA A 98 12.27 4.54 13.54
CA ALA A 98 11.22 5.49 13.90
C ALA A 98 11.82 6.90 13.97
N TYR A 99 11.29 7.80 13.15
CA TYR A 99 11.68 9.20 13.11
C TYR A 99 10.80 10.03 14.05
N LEU A 100 11.45 10.77 14.95
CA LEU A 100 10.83 11.66 15.91
C LEU A 100 11.27 13.09 15.62
N MET A 101 10.35 14.06 15.61
CA MET A 101 10.70 15.46 15.38
C MET A 101 11.35 16.06 16.63
N GLU A 102 12.41 16.85 16.48
CA GLU A 102 13.07 17.53 17.60
C GLU A 102 12.18 18.58 18.28
N GLU A 103 11.24 19.17 17.54
CA GLU A 103 10.33 20.21 18.01
C GLU A 103 9.13 19.65 18.79
N ASN A 104 9.00 18.33 18.86
CA ASN A 104 7.97 17.67 19.66
C ASN A 104 8.17 17.98 21.16
N THR A 105 7.06 18.22 21.86
CA THR A 105 7.04 18.22 23.32
C THR A 105 7.39 16.84 23.86
N LEU A 106 7.80 16.74 25.12
CA LEU A 106 8.03 15.47 25.79
C LEU A 106 6.82 14.54 25.64
N MET A 107 5.59 15.05 25.81
CA MET A 107 4.38 14.26 25.60
C MET A 107 4.35 13.64 24.20
N MET A 108 4.56 14.48 23.18
CA MET A 108 4.53 14.03 21.80
C MET A 108 5.61 13.00 21.52
N GLN A 109 6.82 13.14 22.08
CA GLN A 109 7.86 12.12 21.95
C GLN A 109 7.42 10.78 22.54
N VAL A 110 6.86 10.78 23.76
CA VAL A 110 6.41 9.56 24.44
C VAL A 110 5.22 8.93 23.69
N LEU A 111 4.29 9.75 23.19
CA LEU A 111 3.17 9.30 22.37
C LEU A 111 3.65 8.64 21.08
N VAL A 112 4.61 9.26 20.38
CA VAL A 112 5.18 8.73 19.15
C VAL A 112 5.92 7.42 19.42
N MET A 113 6.68 7.31 20.51
CA MET A 113 7.29 6.03 20.90
C MET A 113 6.23 4.94 21.07
N ALA A 114 5.17 5.21 21.83
CA ALA A 114 4.12 4.23 22.05
C ALA A 114 3.38 3.86 20.74
N HIS A 115 3.17 4.83 19.85
CA HIS A 115 2.44 4.63 18.59
C HIS A 115 3.29 3.96 17.49
N ALA A 116 4.44 4.54 17.16
CA ALA A 116 5.30 4.10 16.07
C ALA A 116 6.18 2.91 16.48
N CYS A 117 6.96 3.07 17.56
CA CYS A 117 7.96 2.06 17.97
C CYS A 117 7.32 0.77 18.53
N TYR A 118 6.11 0.84 19.06
CA TYR A 118 5.43 -0.32 19.64
C TYR A 118 4.13 -0.69 18.93
N GLY A 119 3.31 0.30 18.57
CA GLY A 119 2.08 0.08 17.80
C GLY A 119 2.35 -0.43 16.38
N HIS A 120 2.82 0.44 15.49
CA HIS A 120 3.09 0.08 14.09
C HIS A 120 4.13 -1.04 13.95
N ASN A 121 5.23 -0.97 14.71
CA ASN A 121 6.27 -1.98 14.68
C ASN A 121 5.70 -3.40 14.96
N SER A 122 4.90 -3.55 16.01
CA SER A 122 4.29 -4.86 16.31
C SER A 122 3.26 -5.30 15.27
N PHE A 123 2.57 -4.35 14.64
CA PHE A 123 1.68 -4.65 13.51
C PHE A 123 2.46 -5.19 12.31
N PHE A 124 3.53 -4.50 11.91
CA PHE A 124 4.37 -4.90 10.78
C PHE A 124 5.03 -6.26 10.99
N LYS A 125 5.55 -6.53 12.20
CA LYS A 125 6.15 -7.83 12.52
C LYS A 125 5.12 -8.95 12.60
N GLY A 126 3.93 -8.67 13.13
CA GLY A 126 2.92 -9.67 13.47
C GLY A 126 1.97 -10.05 12.35
N ASN A 127 1.53 -9.10 11.52
CA ASN A 127 0.47 -9.31 10.53
C ASN A 127 0.91 -10.22 9.37
N TYR A 128 0.04 -11.15 8.97
CA TYR A 128 0.37 -12.15 7.96
C TYR A 128 0.74 -11.55 6.59
N LEU A 129 0.17 -10.40 6.19
CA LEU A 129 0.50 -9.78 4.90
C LEU A 129 1.92 -9.27 4.89
N PHE A 130 2.36 -8.61 5.96
CA PHE A 130 3.73 -8.12 6.08
C PHE A 130 4.72 -9.28 6.13
N ARG A 131 4.44 -10.32 6.93
CA ARG A 131 5.27 -11.54 6.97
C ARG A 131 5.35 -12.28 5.64
N THR A 132 4.33 -12.14 4.79
CA THR A 132 4.27 -12.82 3.49
C THR A 132 4.99 -12.03 2.39
N TRP A 133 4.82 -10.70 2.37
CA TRP A 133 5.16 -9.84 1.24
C TRP A 133 6.30 -8.85 1.49
N THR A 134 6.68 -8.62 2.75
CA THR A 134 7.79 -7.74 3.11
C THR A 134 8.99 -8.54 3.59
N ASP A 135 10.18 -8.00 3.34
CA ASP A 135 11.42 -8.46 3.94
C ASP A 135 12.07 -7.25 4.63
N ALA A 136 11.74 -7.10 5.91
CA ALA A 136 12.21 -5.99 6.74
C ALA A 136 13.74 -5.98 6.90
N SER A 137 14.39 -7.14 6.80
CA SER A 137 15.84 -7.26 7.00
C SER A 137 16.66 -6.75 5.82
N SER A 138 16.14 -6.83 4.59
CA SER A 138 16.88 -6.50 3.37
C SER A 138 16.44 -5.20 2.68
N ILE A 139 15.33 -4.59 3.14
CA ILE A 139 14.76 -3.41 2.48
C ILE A 139 15.73 -2.21 2.44
N ILE A 140 16.47 -1.95 3.51
CA ILE A 140 17.39 -0.81 3.57
C ILE A 140 18.52 -0.97 2.54
N ASP A 141 19.14 -2.15 2.48
CA ASP A 141 20.16 -2.48 1.49
C ASP A 141 19.61 -2.35 0.06
N TYR A 142 18.37 -2.80 -0.15
CA TYR A 142 17.70 -2.69 -1.43
C TYR A 142 17.46 -1.23 -1.85
N LEU A 143 17.08 -0.35 -0.93
CA LEU A 143 16.92 1.08 -1.19
C LEU A 143 18.25 1.75 -1.55
N VAL A 144 19.32 1.42 -0.82
CA VAL A 144 20.68 1.89 -1.11
C VAL A 144 21.12 1.44 -2.51
N PHE A 145 20.88 0.17 -2.86
CA PHE A 145 21.13 -0.36 -4.20
C PHE A 145 20.35 0.40 -5.27
N ALA A 146 19.03 0.55 -5.09
CA ALA A 146 18.16 1.22 -6.05
C ALA A 146 18.61 2.67 -6.32
N ARG A 147 18.94 3.42 -5.26
CA ARG A 147 19.47 4.79 -5.37
C ARG A 147 20.76 4.84 -6.17
N LYS A 148 21.74 3.98 -5.85
CA LYS A 148 23.03 3.93 -6.56
C LYS A 148 22.82 3.57 -8.03
N TYR A 149 21.98 2.57 -8.31
CA TYR A 149 21.71 2.12 -9.67
C TYR A 149 21.07 3.21 -10.53
N VAL A 150 20.08 3.93 -9.98
CA VAL A 150 19.43 5.05 -10.68
C VAL A 150 20.44 6.17 -10.94
N ALA A 151 21.25 6.54 -9.95
CA ALA A 151 22.28 7.57 -10.12
C ALA A 151 23.32 7.20 -11.20
N GLU A 152 23.78 5.95 -11.24
CA GLU A 152 24.68 5.46 -12.29
C GLU A 152 24.02 5.48 -13.68
N CYS A 153 22.71 5.18 -13.75
CA CYS A 153 21.96 5.29 -15.00
C CYS A 153 21.83 6.75 -15.46
N GLU A 154 21.61 7.69 -14.53
CA GLU A 154 21.54 9.12 -14.85
C GLU A 154 22.87 9.64 -15.40
N GLU A 155 24.01 9.22 -14.83
CA GLU A 155 25.34 9.58 -15.30
C GLU A 155 25.63 9.01 -16.70
N ARG A 156 25.23 7.76 -16.96
CA ARG A 156 25.53 7.06 -18.23
C ARG A 156 24.57 7.40 -19.37
N TYR A 157 23.29 7.52 -19.08
CA TYR A 157 22.22 7.63 -20.08
C TYR A 157 21.51 8.99 -20.08
N GLY A 158 21.82 9.86 -19.12
CA GLY A 158 21.25 11.19 -18.98
C GLY A 158 19.97 11.22 -18.15
N VAL A 159 19.84 12.27 -17.33
CA VAL A 159 18.72 12.49 -16.40
C VAL A 159 17.36 12.39 -17.09
N THR A 160 17.17 13.06 -18.23
CA THR A 160 15.88 13.10 -18.94
C THR A 160 15.40 11.71 -19.37
N ALA A 161 16.30 10.83 -19.81
CA ALA A 161 15.92 9.49 -20.26
C ALA A 161 15.52 8.59 -19.08
N VAL A 162 16.21 8.71 -17.94
CA VAL A 162 15.90 7.98 -16.72
C VAL A 162 14.59 8.48 -16.09
N GLU A 163 14.40 9.79 -16.02
CA GLU A 163 13.19 10.42 -15.48
C GLU A 163 11.95 10.04 -16.28
N GLN A 164 12.02 10.11 -17.61
CA GLN A 164 10.91 9.69 -18.47
C GLN A 164 10.52 8.22 -18.28
N LEU A 165 11.50 7.36 -17.99
CA LEU A 165 11.24 5.96 -17.71
C LEU A 165 10.62 5.78 -16.31
N LEU A 166 11.15 6.47 -15.30
CA LEU A 166 10.63 6.46 -13.94
C LEU A 166 9.19 6.98 -13.89
N ASP A 167 8.88 8.07 -14.60
CA ASP A 167 7.52 8.59 -14.76
C ASP A 167 6.55 7.51 -15.22
N ALA A 168 6.93 6.78 -16.26
CA ALA A 168 6.10 5.73 -16.81
C ALA A 168 5.95 4.54 -15.85
N CYS A 169 7.00 4.20 -15.11
CA CYS A 169 6.95 3.14 -14.10
C CYS A 169 6.08 3.55 -12.90
N HIS A 170 6.24 4.78 -12.37
CA HIS A 170 5.46 5.30 -11.26
C HIS A 170 3.98 5.42 -11.59
N ALA A 171 3.64 5.84 -12.81
CA ALA A 171 2.24 5.88 -13.27
C ALA A 171 1.56 4.49 -13.24
N LEU A 172 2.34 3.41 -13.35
CA LEU A 172 1.88 2.02 -13.37
C LEU A 172 2.22 1.26 -12.07
N GLN A 173 2.79 1.93 -11.07
CA GLN A 173 3.35 1.30 -9.86
C GLN A 173 2.32 0.40 -9.15
N ASN A 174 1.06 0.85 -9.06
CA ASN A 174 -0.03 0.09 -8.44
C ASN A 174 -0.37 -1.21 -9.18
N TYR A 175 -0.04 -1.30 -10.47
CA TYR A 175 -0.20 -2.50 -11.30
C TYR A 175 1.10 -3.31 -11.40
N GLY A 176 2.09 -3.02 -10.56
CA GLY A 176 3.35 -3.76 -10.45
C GLY A 176 3.34 -4.89 -9.42
N VAL A 177 2.19 -5.19 -8.82
CA VAL A 177 2.11 -6.09 -7.68
C VAL A 177 1.58 -7.47 -8.07
N ASP A 178 2.22 -8.52 -7.57
CA ASP A 178 1.72 -9.88 -7.63
C ASP A 178 0.73 -10.09 -6.49
N ARG A 179 -0.55 -10.26 -6.83
CA ARG A 179 -1.62 -10.44 -5.83
C ARG A 179 -1.67 -11.86 -5.26
N TYR A 180 -1.11 -12.84 -5.97
CA TYR A 180 -1.29 -14.28 -5.67
C TYR A 180 0.00 -15.12 -5.71
N LYS A 181 1.10 -14.65 -6.33
CA LYS A 181 2.34 -15.43 -6.49
C LYS A 181 3.47 -14.82 -5.68
N ARG A 182 4.14 -15.62 -4.84
CA ARG A 182 5.26 -15.20 -4.00
C ARG A 182 6.61 -15.40 -4.71
N PRO A 183 7.41 -14.35 -4.92
CA PRO A 183 8.83 -14.49 -5.24
C PRO A 183 9.63 -14.83 -3.97
N SER A 184 10.66 -15.67 -4.07
CA SER A 184 11.58 -15.93 -2.95
C SER A 184 12.37 -14.67 -2.59
N PRO A 185 12.57 -14.38 -1.28
CA PRO A 185 13.48 -13.31 -0.86
C PRO A 185 14.90 -13.63 -1.34
N LEU A 186 15.63 -12.61 -1.78
CA LEU A 186 17.02 -12.68 -2.26
C LEU A 186 17.77 -11.52 -1.61
N SER A 187 19.02 -11.75 -1.21
CA SER A 187 19.85 -10.68 -0.64
C SER A 187 20.32 -9.69 -1.72
N ALA A 188 20.75 -8.49 -1.31
CA ALA A 188 21.28 -7.48 -2.24
C ALA A 188 22.53 -7.96 -2.99
N GLU A 189 23.40 -8.74 -2.34
CA GLU A 189 24.58 -9.35 -2.96
C GLU A 189 24.21 -10.42 -3.99
N GLU A 190 23.24 -11.29 -3.65
CA GLU A 190 22.68 -12.26 -4.59
C GLU A 190 21.98 -11.57 -5.77
N GLU A 191 21.39 -10.39 -5.53
CA GLU A 191 20.71 -9.60 -6.53
C GLU A 191 21.69 -8.98 -7.53
N ALA A 192 22.82 -8.42 -7.05
CA ALA A 192 23.90 -7.91 -7.89
C ALA A 192 24.60 -9.03 -8.68
N HIS A 193 24.84 -10.20 -8.07
CA HIS A 193 25.42 -11.35 -8.78
C HIS A 193 24.48 -11.84 -9.89
N ARG A 194 23.19 -11.99 -9.57
CA ARG A 194 22.17 -12.40 -10.55
C ARG A 194 21.94 -11.33 -11.61
N GLN A 195 22.26 -10.06 -11.38
CA GLN A 195 22.13 -9.01 -12.39
C GLN A 195 23.07 -9.29 -13.58
N ALA A 196 24.35 -9.55 -13.31
CA ALA A 196 25.33 -9.90 -14.34
C ALA A 196 24.95 -11.19 -15.09
N GLU A 197 24.45 -12.20 -14.37
CA GLU A 197 23.96 -13.45 -14.98
C GLU A 197 22.70 -13.24 -15.84
N ARG A 198 21.80 -12.34 -15.41
CA ARG A 198 20.55 -12.04 -16.13
C ARG A 198 20.79 -11.19 -17.35
N GLU A 199 21.72 -10.24 -17.32
CA GLU A 199 22.10 -9.48 -18.50
C GLU A 199 22.54 -10.43 -19.62
N ALA A 200 23.34 -11.44 -19.29
CA ALA A 200 23.76 -12.48 -20.23
C ALA A 200 22.61 -13.41 -20.67
N TYR A 201 21.72 -13.84 -19.75
CA TYR A 201 20.61 -14.75 -20.05
C TYR A 201 19.45 -14.10 -20.83
N LEU A 202 19.09 -12.85 -20.50
CA LEU A 202 18.03 -12.08 -21.17
C LEU A 202 18.38 -11.80 -22.63
N GLN A 203 19.65 -11.56 -22.91
CA GLN A 203 20.15 -11.36 -24.27
C GLN A 203 20.00 -12.64 -25.13
N ALA A 204 19.95 -13.81 -24.51
CA ALA A 204 19.66 -15.08 -25.17
C ALA A 204 18.14 -15.34 -25.31
N GLN A 205 17.35 -15.11 -24.27
CA GLN A 205 15.91 -15.44 -24.26
C GLN A 205 15.05 -14.50 -25.12
N VAL A 206 15.34 -13.20 -25.14
CA VAL A 206 14.71 -12.24 -26.05
C VAL A 206 15.02 -12.64 -27.50
N ASN A 207 16.27 -13.00 -27.79
CA ASN A 207 16.63 -13.48 -29.13
C ASN A 207 15.87 -14.76 -29.52
N THR A 208 15.56 -15.68 -28.60
CA THR A 208 14.81 -16.92 -28.89
C THR A 208 13.32 -16.68 -29.14
N LEU A 209 12.65 -15.82 -28.35
CA LEU A 209 11.26 -15.40 -28.59
C LEU A 209 11.05 -14.73 -29.95
N TRP A 210 12.12 -14.11 -30.48
CA TRP A 210 12.10 -13.36 -31.74
C TRP A 210 12.85 -14.05 -32.89
N ARG A 211 13.51 -15.20 -32.66
CA ARG A 211 14.18 -16.00 -33.72
C ARG A 211 13.23 -16.91 -34.48
N THR A 212 12.07 -17.25 -33.91
CA THR A 212 11.08 -18.16 -34.49
C THR A 212 10.04 -17.45 -35.38
N ILE A 213 10.34 -16.25 -35.88
CA ILE A 213 9.50 -15.54 -36.85
C ILE A 213 10.13 -15.64 -38.25
N PRO A 214 9.46 -16.22 -39.26
CA PRO A 214 9.97 -16.28 -40.64
C PRO A 214 10.18 -14.88 -41.21
N ARG A 215 11.32 -14.64 -41.85
CA ARG A 215 11.51 -13.47 -42.72
C ARG A 215 10.56 -13.57 -43.91
N PRO A 216 9.81 -12.52 -44.29
CA PRO A 216 9.08 -12.53 -45.54
C PRO A 216 10.06 -12.50 -46.73
N ALA A 217 9.96 -13.55 -47.54
CA ALA A 217 10.24 -13.62 -48.98
C ALA A 217 11.65 -13.30 -49.49
N ASP A 218 12.42 -14.37 -49.72
CA ASP A 218 13.16 -14.58 -50.98
C ASP A 218 12.87 -16.01 -51.49
N GLY A 219 11.81 -16.13 -52.30
CA GLY A 219 11.67 -17.06 -53.44
C GLY A 219 12.12 -18.54 -53.41
N GLU A 220 12.16 -19.26 -52.29
CA GLU A 220 12.42 -20.71 -52.28
C GLU A 220 11.26 -21.48 -51.60
N PRO A 221 10.75 -22.59 -52.17
CA PRO A 221 9.67 -23.36 -51.56
C PRO A 221 10.17 -24.02 -50.27
N LEU A 222 9.59 -23.60 -49.15
CA LEU A 222 9.88 -24.12 -47.81
C LEU A 222 9.46 -25.59 -47.71
N ALA A 223 10.39 -26.42 -47.25
CA ALA A 223 10.16 -27.80 -46.84
C ALA A 223 9.10 -27.89 -45.73
N GLU A 224 8.37 -29.01 -45.71
CA GLU A 224 7.32 -29.31 -44.74
C GLU A 224 7.81 -29.15 -43.29
N PRO A 225 6.98 -28.59 -42.38
CA PRO A 225 7.36 -28.41 -40.99
C PRO A 225 7.39 -29.76 -40.26
N HIS A 226 8.57 -30.12 -39.76
CA HIS A 226 8.78 -31.25 -38.84
C HIS A 226 8.25 -30.92 -37.43
N ASP A 227 7.41 -31.84 -36.92
CA ASP A 227 7.14 -32.28 -35.55
C ASP A 227 7.38 -31.33 -34.35
N ASP A 228 6.27 -30.83 -33.78
CA ASP A 228 5.80 -30.89 -32.38
C ASP A 228 6.72 -30.76 -31.12
N GLU A 229 8.03 -30.53 -31.20
CA GLU A 229 8.89 -30.45 -29.99
C GLU A 229 9.41 -29.05 -29.59
N GLU A 230 9.16 -27.97 -30.34
CA GLU A 230 9.61 -26.62 -29.97
C GLU A 230 8.50 -25.53 -30.10
N ASP A 231 7.43 -25.61 -29.30
CA ASP A 231 6.52 -24.46 -29.05
C ASP A 231 6.63 -23.95 -27.59
N PRO A 232 7.66 -23.15 -27.24
CA PRO A 232 7.81 -22.62 -25.88
C PRO A 232 6.69 -21.68 -25.43
N LEU A 233 5.81 -21.23 -26.34
CA LEU A 233 4.82 -20.17 -26.12
C LEU A 233 3.36 -20.61 -26.36
N GLY A 234 3.13 -21.84 -26.81
CA GLY A 234 1.80 -22.38 -27.13
C GLY A 234 1.11 -21.70 -28.33
N LEU A 235 1.88 -21.12 -29.25
CA LEU A 235 1.39 -20.30 -30.36
C LEU A 235 1.10 -21.09 -31.66
N HIS A 236 1.50 -22.36 -31.75
CA HIS A 236 1.33 -23.17 -32.96
C HIS A 236 -0.12 -23.65 -33.17
N GLY A 237 -0.97 -23.62 -32.13
CA GLY A 237 -2.40 -23.97 -32.21
C GLY A 237 -3.39 -22.80 -32.37
N GLY A 238 -2.93 -21.58 -32.69
CA GLY A 238 -3.78 -20.37 -32.69
C GLY A 238 -4.06 -19.81 -31.29
N GLY A 239 -3.23 -20.18 -30.31
CA GLY A 239 -3.27 -19.67 -28.95
C GLY A 239 -2.90 -18.18 -28.85
N ARG A 240 -3.33 -17.56 -27.76
CA ARG A 240 -3.06 -16.16 -27.42
C ARG A 240 -1.91 -16.10 -26.41
N TYR A 241 -1.00 -15.14 -26.58
CA TYR A 241 0.04 -14.85 -25.58
C TYR A 241 -0.29 -13.58 -24.79
N PRO A 242 -0.17 -13.55 -23.46
CA PRO A 242 0.10 -14.70 -22.60
C PRO A 242 -1.11 -15.69 -22.59
N PRO A 243 -0.87 -16.99 -22.32
CA PRO A 243 -1.94 -17.99 -22.29
C PRO A 243 -3.01 -17.60 -21.27
N GLU A 244 -2.58 -17.18 -20.08
CA GLU A 244 -3.42 -16.60 -19.04
C GLU A 244 -3.23 -15.09 -18.96
N PRO A 245 -4.31 -14.30 -18.78
CA PRO A 245 -4.21 -12.87 -18.58
C PRO A 245 -3.30 -12.52 -17.39
N GLN A 246 -2.53 -11.44 -17.51
CA GLN A 246 -1.57 -11.01 -16.47
C GLN A 246 -2.00 -9.68 -15.84
N GLU A 247 -2.22 -9.66 -14.53
CA GLU A 247 -2.54 -8.44 -13.77
C GLU A 247 -1.31 -7.57 -13.50
N ASN A 248 -0.13 -8.18 -13.32
CA ASN A 248 1.10 -7.46 -13.05
C ASN A 248 1.68 -6.89 -14.35
N LEU A 249 1.25 -5.66 -14.68
CA LEU A 249 1.64 -4.96 -15.91
C LEU A 249 3.14 -4.68 -15.93
N LEU A 250 3.73 -4.21 -14.83
CA LEU A 250 5.18 -3.93 -14.79
C LEU A 250 6.00 -5.22 -14.92
N TYR A 251 5.57 -6.33 -14.33
CA TYR A 251 6.23 -7.62 -14.51
C TYR A 251 6.16 -8.09 -15.96
N PHE A 252 4.97 -7.98 -16.59
CA PHE A 252 4.80 -8.36 -17.98
C PHE A 252 5.72 -7.54 -18.90
N ILE A 253 5.81 -6.23 -18.67
CA ILE A 253 6.72 -5.33 -19.39
C ILE A 253 8.18 -5.71 -19.14
N GLU A 254 8.59 -5.88 -17.87
CA GLU A 254 9.96 -6.25 -17.49
C GLU A 254 10.45 -7.48 -18.25
N LYS A 255 9.58 -8.48 -18.44
CA LYS A 255 9.93 -9.74 -19.10
C LYS A 255 9.75 -9.70 -20.62
N ASN A 256 8.70 -9.07 -21.12
CA ASN A 256 8.25 -9.25 -22.50
C ASN A 256 8.48 -8.03 -23.39
N ALA A 257 8.74 -6.84 -22.82
CA ALA A 257 8.87 -5.63 -23.63
C ALA A 257 10.04 -5.77 -24.61
N PRO A 258 9.82 -5.65 -25.92
CA PRO A 258 10.83 -5.96 -26.93
C PRO A 258 12.00 -4.97 -26.99
N LEU A 259 11.73 -3.69 -26.75
CA LEU A 259 12.69 -2.61 -26.96
C LEU A 259 13.38 -2.12 -25.69
N LEU A 260 13.03 -2.66 -24.52
CA LEU A 260 13.66 -2.26 -23.26
C LEU A 260 15.10 -2.79 -23.19
N ALA A 261 16.04 -1.85 -23.09
CA ALA A 261 17.43 -2.13 -22.79
C ALA A 261 17.59 -2.72 -21.37
N PRO A 262 18.70 -3.44 -21.09
CA PRO A 262 18.91 -4.06 -19.78
C PRO A 262 18.74 -3.11 -18.60
N TRP A 263 19.29 -1.89 -18.71
CA TRP A 263 19.19 -0.89 -17.65
C TRP A 263 17.75 -0.40 -17.40
N GLN A 264 16.95 -0.29 -18.46
CA GLN A 264 15.56 0.13 -18.34
C GLN A 264 14.73 -0.94 -17.64
N ARG A 265 15.00 -2.23 -17.91
CA ARG A 265 14.32 -3.34 -17.24
C ARG A 265 14.62 -3.38 -15.75
N GLU A 266 15.84 -3.09 -15.36
CA GLU A 266 16.19 -3.06 -13.94
C GLU A 266 15.50 -1.90 -13.22
N ILE A 267 15.35 -0.72 -13.85
CA ILE A 267 14.53 0.36 -13.30
C ILE A 267 13.05 -0.05 -13.16
N VAL A 268 12.46 -0.68 -14.17
CA VAL A 268 11.09 -1.22 -14.09
C VAL A 268 10.96 -2.19 -12.91
N ARG A 269 11.95 -3.07 -12.73
CA ARG A 269 12.01 -4.02 -11.61
C ARG A 269 12.16 -3.33 -10.26
N ILE A 270 12.96 -2.27 -10.16
CA ILE A 270 13.12 -1.47 -8.93
C ILE A 270 11.78 -0.90 -8.49
N VAL A 271 11.10 -0.19 -9.38
CA VAL A 271 9.78 0.39 -9.08
C VAL A 271 8.76 -0.71 -8.72
N ARG A 272 8.79 -1.84 -9.44
CA ARG A 272 7.94 -3.00 -9.19
C ARG A 272 8.16 -3.61 -7.80
N LYS A 273 9.42 -3.83 -7.40
CA LYS A 273 9.76 -4.39 -6.08
C LYS A 273 9.35 -3.45 -4.95
N LEU A 274 9.56 -2.14 -5.12
CA LEU A 274 9.10 -1.14 -4.14
C LEU A 274 7.58 -1.11 -4.05
N ALA A 275 6.86 -1.17 -5.18
CA ALA A 275 5.40 -1.27 -5.19
C ALA A 275 4.91 -2.49 -4.40
N GLN A 276 5.54 -3.64 -4.60
CA GLN A 276 5.21 -4.89 -3.89
C GLN A 276 5.44 -4.77 -2.39
N TYR A 277 6.55 -4.14 -1.99
CA TYR A 277 6.92 -3.96 -0.59
C TYR A 277 5.89 -3.10 0.18
N PHE A 278 5.41 -2.00 -0.42
CA PHE A 278 4.40 -1.13 0.20
C PHE A 278 2.96 -1.64 0.01
N TYR A 279 2.75 -2.74 -0.71
CA TYR A 279 1.42 -3.26 -1.00
C TYR A 279 0.62 -3.66 0.26
N PRO A 280 1.20 -4.32 1.28
CA PRO A 280 0.50 -4.65 2.52
C PRO A 280 -0.09 -3.44 3.24
N GLN A 281 0.67 -2.34 3.36
CA GLN A 281 0.23 -1.11 4.03
C GLN A 281 -1.08 -0.57 3.44
N ARG A 282 -1.26 -0.71 2.13
CA ARG A 282 -2.49 -0.27 1.44
C ARG A 282 -3.71 -1.16 1.73
N GLN A 283 -3.52 -2.41 2.17
CA GLN A 283 -4.63 -3.32 2.52
C GLN A 283 -4.99 -3.30 4.00
N THR A 284 -4.14 -2.69 4.83
CA THR A 284 -4.24 -2.75 6.28
C THR A 284 -4.21 -1.36 6.90
N GLN A 285 -4.67 -0.33 6.20
CA GLN A 285 -4.61 1.05 6.68
C GLN A 285 -5.46 1.22 7.95
N VAL A 286 -6.71 0.73 7.95
CA VAL A 286 -7.60 0.83 9.13
C VAL A 286 -7.04 0.03 10.30
N MET A 287 -6.57 -1.20 10.02
CA MET A 287 -6.02 -2.06 11.06
C MET A 287 -4.71 -1.53 11.63
N ASN A 288 -3.78 -1.05 10.79
CA ASN A 288 -2.49 -0.54 11.23
C ASN A 288 -2.66 0.72 12.09
N GLU A 289 -3.38 1.72 11.59
CA GLU A 289 -3.66 2.94 12.35
C GLU A 289 -4.47 2.65 13.61
N GLY A 290 -5.47 1.77 13.50
CA GLY A 290 -6.31 1.37 14.63
C GLY A 290 -5.52 0.65 15.73
N TRP A 291 -4.62 -0.27 15.36
CA TRP A 291 -3.78 -1.02 16.29
C TRP A 291 -2.79 -0.11 17.01
N ALA A 292 -2.10 0.74 16.26
CA ALA A 292 -1.17 1.71 16.84
C ALA A 292 -1.90 2.72 17.76
N THR A 293 -3.11 3.16 17.39
CA THR A 293 -3.95 4.02 18.22
C THR A 293 -4.46 3.31 19.47
N PHE A 294 -4.87 2.04 19.36
CA PHE A 294 -5.30 1.25 20.51
C PHE A 294 -4.17 1.09 21.53
N TRP A 295 -2.96 0.77 21.06
CA TRP A 295 -1.81 0.57 21.94
C TRP A 295 -1.25 1.87 22.48
N HIS A 296 -1.15 2.94 21.69
CA HIS A 296 -0.72 4.22 22.26
C HIS A 296 -1.66 4.67 23.38
N TYR A 297 -2.95 4.37 23.28
CA TYR A 297 -3.94 4.83 24.24
C TYR A 297 -3.82 4.00 25.51
N THR A 298 -3.71 2.67 25.34
CA THR A 298 -3.54 1.74 26.45
C THR A 298 -2.23 1.99 27.20
N LEU A 299 -1.11 2.15 26.48
CA LEU A 299 0.21 2.35 27.08
C LEU A 299 0.32 3.71 27.79
N MET A 300 -0.17 4.80 27.18
CA MET A 300 -0.16 6.13 27.81
C MET A 300 -0.99 6.18 29.09
N ASN A 301 -2.19 5.58 29.07
CA ASN A 301 -3.00 5.46 30.29
C ASN A 301 -2.34 4.58 31.35
N ARG A 302 -1.66 3.49 30.97
CA ARG A 302 -0.92 2.64 31.93
C ARG A 302 0.26 3.36 32.58
N LEU A 303 1.02 4.14 31.81
CA LEU A 303 2.09 4.97 32.38
C LEU A 303 1.52 5.95 33.41
N PHE A 304 0.34 6.55 33.14
CA PHE A 304 -0.32 7.45 34.08
C PHE A 304 -0.85 6.73 35.33
N ASP A 305 -1.48 5.56 35.17
CA ASP A 305 -1.97 4.73 36.28
C ASP A 305 -0.85 4.33 37.25
N GLU A 306 0.35 4.05 36.72
CA GLU A 306 1.54 3.75 37.53
C GLU A 306 2.19 4.99 38.17
N GLY A 307 1.78 6.20 37.76
CA GLY A 307 2.34 7.47 38.22
C GLY A 307 3.68 7.82 37.57
N LEU A 308 4.03 7.20 36.45
CA LEU A 308 5.24 7.51 35.66
C LEU A 308 5.09 8.80 34.85
N VAL A 309 3.85 9.23 34.65
CA VAL A 309 3.49 10.46 33.96
C VAL A 309 2.68 11.37 34.88
N ASP A 310 2.83 12.68 34.74
CA ASP A 310 2.05 13.68 35.47
C ASP A 310 0.71 14.04 34.79
N GLU A 311 -0.08 14.85 35.49
CA GLU A 311 -1.39 15.31 35.01
C GLU A 311 -1.28 16.27 33.81
N GLY A 312 -0.15 16.98 33.66
CA GLY A 312 0.05 17.90 32.54
C GLY A 312 0.22 17.13 31.23
N LEU A 313 1.08 16.13 31.24
CA LEU A 313 1.38 15.31 30.07
C LEU A 313 0.15 14.49 29.63
N ILE A 314 -0.63 13.93 30.56
CA ILE A 314 -1.84 13.17 30.19
C ILE A 314 -2.93 14.08 29.57
N LEU A 315 -3.06 15.34 30.03
CA LEU A 315 -4.01 16.29 29.44
C LEU A 315 -3.62 16.65 28.00
N GLU A 316 -2.32 16.88 27.76
CA GLU A 316 -1.81 17.13 26.41
C GLU A 316 -2.02 15.89 25.51
N PHE A 317 -1.78 14.68 26.04
CA PHE A 317 -2.06 13.42 25.34
C PHE A 317 -3.54 13.29 24.95
N LEU A 318 -4.47 13.54 25.87
CA LEU A 318 -5.90 13.44 25.58
C LEU A 318 -6.34 14.41 24.48
N GLN A 319 -5.75 15.62 24.45
CA GLN A 319 -5.99 16.57 23.37
C GLN A 319 -5.50 16.02 22.02
N SER A 320 -4.26 15.55 21.95
CA SER A 320 -3.69 15.01 20.70
C SER A 320 -4.41 13.74 20.23
N HIS A 321 -4.70 12.80 21.14
CA HIS A 321 -5.44 11.58 20.81
C HIS A 321 -6.83 11.91 20.26
N THR A 322 -7.58 12.78 20.94
CA THR A 322 -8.93 13.18 20.50
C THR A 322 -8.91 13.87 19.13
N ALA A 323 -7.88 14.66 18.84
CA ALA A 323 -7.72 15.28 17.54
C ALA A 323 -7.51 14.26 16.41
N VAL A 324 -6.68 13.23 16.66
CA VAL A 324 -6.37 12.18 15.67
C VAL A 324 -7.57 11.27 15.40
N VAL A 325 -8.34 10.91 16.43
CA VAL A 325 -9.52 10.03 16.28
C VAL A 325 -10.80 10.79 15.94
N ASN A 326 -10.72 12.10 15.70
CA ASN A 326 -11.89 12.89 15.34
C ASN A 326 -12.44 12.46 13.96
N GLN A 327 -13.73 12.13 13.91
CA GLN A 327 -14.45 11.80 12.68
C GLN A 327 -15.46 12.91 12.37
N PRO A 328 -15.24 13.73 11.33
CA PRO A 328 -16.24 14.68 10.86
C PRO A 328 -17.52 13.95 10.41
N PRO A 329 -18.71 14.50 10.65
CA PRO A 329 -19.96 13.95 10.12
C PRO A 329 -20.01 14.13 8.59
N PHE A 330 -20.87 13.34 7.92
CA PHE A 330 -20.94 13.28 6.45
C PHE A 330 -21.33 14.61 5.78
N ASP A 331 -22.01 15.51 6.52
CA ASP A 331 -22.47 16.83 6.07
C ASP A 331 -21.45 17.95 6.36
N SER A 332 -20.31 17.61 6.97
CA SER A 332 -19.22 18.55 7.19
C SER A 332 -18.49 18.90 5.88
N PRO A 333 -18.14 20.17 5.64
CA PRO A 333 -17.31 20.56 4.49
C PRO A 333 -15.88 19.97 4.56
N TYR A 334 -15.47 19.47 5.72
CA TYR A 334 -14.17 18.84 5.94
C TYR A 334 -14.23 17.30 5.92
N TYR A 335 -15.38 16.70 5.59
CA TYR A 335 -15.49 15.26 5.43
C TYR A 335 -14.74 14.79 4.19
N SER A 336 -13.74 13.91 4.39
CA SER A 336 -12.91 13.35 3.32
C SER A 336 -12.97 11.81 3.27
N GLY A 337 -13.96 11.22 3.95
CA GLY A 337 -14.09 9.78 4.13
C GLY A 337 -14.07 9.39 5.62
N ILE A 338 -14.03 8.08 5.85
CA ILE A 338 -13.93 7.52 7.19
C ILE A 338 -12.46 7.55 7.61
N ASN A 339 -12.20 8.23 8.73
CA ASN A 339 -10.91 8.33 9.36
C ASN A 339 -10.47 6.93 9.84
N PRO A 340 -9.36 6.36 9.30
CA PRO A 340 -8.90 5.03 9.66
C PRO A 340 -8.51 4.90 11.13
N TYR A 341 -7.97 5.97 11.74
CA TYR A 341 -7.66 6.00 13.17
C TYR A 341 -8.93 5.85 14.01
N ALA A 342 -9.96 6.63 13.67
CA ALA A 342 -11.23 6.60 14.39
C ALA A 342 -11.94 5.24 14.29
N LEU A 343 -12.06 4.70 13.07
CA LEU A 343 -12.71 3.42 12.83
C LEU A 343 -11.93 2.26 13.48
N GLY A 344 -10.63 2.19 13.22
CA GLY A 344 -9.77 1.12 13.73
C GLY A 344 -9.71 1.12 15.25
N PHE A 345 -9.54 2.30 15.88
CA PHE A 345 -9.55 2.43 17.34
C PHE A 345 -10.90 2.03 17.95
N ALA A 346 -12.01 2.46 17.35
CA ALA A 346 -13.35 2.09 17.82
C ALA A 346 -13.55 0.58 17.75
N MET A 347 -13.13 -0.07 16.66
CA MET A 347 -13.23 -1.52 16.48
C MET A 347 -12.37 -2.29 17.48
N PHE A 348 -11.09 -1.97 17.64
CA PHE A 348 -10.23 -2.68 18.61
C PHE A 348 -10.67 -2.46 20.05
N THR A 349 -11.09 -1.24 20.40
CA THR A 349 -11.67 -0.95 21.71
C THR A 349 -12.95 -1.76 21.95
N ASP A 350 -13.80 -1.90 20.92
CA ASP A 350 -15.03 -2.67 21.03
C ASP A 350 -14.78 -4.18 21.13
N ILE A 351 -13.77 -4.73 20.43
CA ILE A 351 -13.34 -6.12 20.61
C ILE A 351 -12.98 -6.38 22.08
N LYS A 352 -12.16 -5.51 22.68
CA LYS A 352 -11.81 -5.62 24.11
C LYS A 352 -13.06 -5.59 24.99
N ARG A 353 -13.97 -4.64 24.75
CA ARG A 353 -15.23 -4.51 25.50
C ARG A 353 -16.10 -5.77 25.37
N ILE A 354 -16.24 -6.33 24.17
CA ILE A 354 -17.05 -7.55 23.94
C ILE A 354 -16.46 -8.73 24.71
N CYS A 355 -15.14 -8.83 24.78
CA CYS A 355 -14.46 -9.87 25.54
C CYS A 355 -14.66 -9.68 27.06
N GLU A 356 -14.52 -8.47 27.59
CA GLU A 356 -14.57 -8.20 29.04
C GLU A 356 -16.00 -8.06 29.60
N ALA A 357 -16.90 -7.42 28.86
CA ALA A 357 -18.25 -7.07 29.29
C ALA A 357 -19.28 -7.20 28.13
N PRO A 358 -19.56 -8.42 27.65
CA PRO A 358 -20.48 -8.64 26.54
C PRO A 358 -21.94 -8.36 26.92
N THR A 359 -22.65 -7.66 26.05
CA THR A 359 -24.11 -7.49 26.08
C THR A 359 -24.82 -8.69 25.43
N ALA A 360 -26.16 -8.72 25.49
CA ALA A 360 -26.94 -9.76 24.81
C ALA A 360 -26.77 -9.71 23.28
N GLU A 361 -26.71 -8.51 22.69
CA GLU A 361 -26.48 -8.31 21.25
C GLU A 361 -25.09 -8.81 20.84
N ASP A 362 -24.06 -8.58 21.67
CA ASP A 362 -22.71 -9.05 21.38
C ASP A 362 -22.62 -10.58 21.36
N ARG A 363 -23.36 -11.26 22.25
CA ARG A 363 -23.40 -12.74 22.31
C ARG A 363 -24.10 -13.34 21.10
N GLU A 364 -25.01 -12.62 20.48
CA GLU A 364 -25.69 -13.04 19.25
C GLU A 364 -24.79 -12.84 18.03
N TRP A 365 -24.12 -11.69 17.93
CA TRP A 365 -23.28 -11.35 16.80
C TRP A 365 -21.90 -12.01 16.82
N PHE A 366 -21.35 -12.24 18.02
CA PHE A 366 -20.00 -12.77 18.22
C PHE A 366 -19.99 -13.91 19.26
N PRO A 367 -20.68 -15.03 19.00
CA PRO A 367 -20.84 -16.10 19.97
C PRO A 367 -19.51 -16.71 20.44
N ASP A 368 -18.51 -16.78 19.55
CA ASP A 368 -17.20 -17.37 19.85
C ASP A 368 -16.20 -16.37 20.50
N MET A 369 -16.53 -15.08 20.51
CA MET A 369 -15.67 -14.00 21.03
C MET A 369 -16.21 -13.38 22.33
N ALA A 370 -17.53 -13.34 22.50
CA ALA A 370 -18.15 -12.72 23.66
C ALA A 370 -17.76 -13.45 24.97
N GLY A 371 -16.93 -12.81 25.80
CA GLY A 371 -16.40 -13.40 27.03
C GLY A 371 -15.08 -14.16 26.90
N SER A 372 -14.40 -14.11 25.74
CA SER A 372 -13.07 -14.73 25.55
C SER A 372 -11.95 -13.88 26.17
N ASP A 373 -10.70 -14.37 26.10
CA ASP A 373 -9.53 -13.54 26.46
C ASP A 373 -9.36 -12.41 25.43
N TRP A 374 -9.47 -11.18 25.88
CA TRP A 374 -9.45 -10.00 25.00
C TRP A 374 -8.11 -9.83 24.31
N LEU A 375 -7.01 -10.14 25.00
CA LEU A 375 -5.67 -9.93 24.48
C LEU A 375 -5.34 -10.95 23.38
N GLU A 376 -5.68 -12.22 23.59
CA GLU A 376 -5.58 -13.27 22.56
C GLU A 376 -6.45 -12.96 21.35
N THR A 377 -7.69 -12.48 21.58
CA THR A 377 -8.61 -12.11 20.51
C THR A 377 -8.08 -10.95 19.68
N LEU A 378 -7.54 -9.91 20.31
CA LEU A 378 -6.91 -8.78 19.62
C LEU A 378 -5.71 -9.23 18.78
N HIS A 379 -4.81 -10.04 19.33
CA HIS A 379 -3.66 -10.58 18.60
C HIS A 379 -4.10 -11.48 17.45
N PHE A 380 -5.16 -12.28 17.62
CA PHE A 380 -5.73 -13.10 16.56
C PHE A 380 -6.27 -12.24 15.41
N ALA A 381 -7.04 -11.18 15.73
CA ALA A 381 -7.56 -10.25 14.74
C ALA A 381 -6.42 -9.54 13.99
N MET A 382 -5.45 -8.98 14.71
CA MET A 382 -4.31 -8.28 14.11
C MET A 382 -3.47 -9.19 13.21
N ARG A 383 -3.19 -10.44 13.62
CA ARG A 383 -2.28 -11.33 12.88
C ARG A 383 -2.88 -11.90 11.61
N ASN A 384 -4.20 -12.13 11.55
CA ASN A 384 -4.81 -12.99 10.53
C ASN A 384 -5.75 -12.26 9.56
N PHE A 385 -6.00 -10.98 9.75
CA PHE A 385 -6.95 -10.21 8.93
C PHE A 385 -6.29 -9.01 8.25
N LYS A 386 -6.99 -8.49 7.25
CA LYS A 386 -6.72 -7.23 6.53
C LYS A 386 -7.99 -6.37 6.61
N ASP A 387 -7.94 -5.11 6.20
CA ASP A 387 -9.03 -4.15 6.47
C ASP A 387 -10.42 -4.68 6.07
N GLU A 388 -10.58 -5.18 4.84
CA GLU A 388 -11.87 -5.69 4.34
C GLU A 388 -12.41 -6.83 5.22
N SER A 389 -11.57 -7.80 5.60
CA SER A 389 -11.98 -8.98 6.36
C SER A 389 -12.11 -8.66 7.84
N PHE A 390 -11.30 -7.75 8.37
CA PHE A 390 -11.41 -7.25 9.73
C PHE A 390 -12.75 -6.51 9.94
N ILE A 391 -13.11 -5.61 9.02
CA ILE A 391 -14.41 -4.93 9.03
C ILE A 391 -15.53 -5.95 8.91
N GLN A 392 -15.44 -6.88 7.96
CA GLN A 392 -16.48 -7.89 7.75
C GLN A 392 -16.71 -8.78 8.97
N GLN A 393 -15.65 -9.11 9.72
CA GLN A 393 -15.73 -10.06 10.83
C GLN A 393 -15.96 -9.39 12.18
N PHE A 394 -15.42 -8.19 12.44
CA PHE A 394 -15.37 -7.59 13.77
C PHE A 394 -16.14 -6.28 13.93
N LEU A 395 -16.68 -5.67 12.85
CA LEU A 395 -17.49 -4.47 12.99
C LEU A 395 -18.83 -4.81 13.66
N SER A 396 -19.05 -4.28 14.87
CA SER A 396 -20.25 -4.55 15.66
C SER A 396 -21.40 -3.58 15.39
N PRO A 397 -22.65 -3.99 15.65
CA PRO A 397 -23.80 -3.08 15.64
C PRO A 397 -23.62 -1.86 16.54
N LYS A 398 -22.95 -2.02 17.69
CA LYS A 398 -22.64 -0.91 18.60
C LYS A 398 -21.77 0.14 17.92
N VAL A 399 -20.64 -0.26 17.32
CA VAL A 399 -19.74 0.68 16.64
C VAL A 399 -20.44 1.35 15.46
N ILE A 400 -21.25 0.60 14.70
CA ILE A 400 -22.08 1.16 13.61
C ILE A 400 -22.98 2.29 14.12
N ARG A 401 -23.64 2.11 15.28
CA ARG A 401 -24.49 3.13 15.89
C ARG A 401 -23.68 4.31 16.43
N ASP A 402 -22.58 4.04 17.13
CA ASP A 402 -21.74 5.07 17.74
C ASP A 402 -21.13 6.01 16.68
N LEU A 403 -20.69 5.44 15.55
CA LEU A 403 -20.17 6.19 14.39
C LEU A 403 -21.26 6.68 13.42
N LYS A 404 -22.53 6.35 13.70
CA LYS A 404 -23.68 6.72 12.89
C LYS A 404 -23.58 6.32 11.42
N LEU A 405 -23.05 5.13 11.14
CA LEU A 405 -22.82 4.68 9.76
C LEU A 405 -24.15 4.32 9.07
N PHE A 406 -24.27 4.65 7.80
CA PHE A 406 -25.39 4.27 6.93
C PHE A 406 -24.87 4.09 5.50
N THR A 407 -25.65 3.42 4.65
CA THR A 407 -25.27 3.19 3.25
C THR A 407 -26.11 4.05 2.32
N VAL A 408 -25.44 4.78 1.43
CA VAL A 408 -26.06 5.46 0.29
C VAL A 408 -25.66 4.73 -0.98
N VAL A 409 -26.64 4.44 -1.84
CA VAL A 409 -26.45 3.88 -3.16
C VAL A 409 -26.73 4.97 -4.19
N ASP A 410 -25.75 5.18 -5.05
CA ASP A 410 -25.79 6.08 -6.21
C ASP A 410 -25.73 5.21 -7.47
N ASP A 411 -26.90 4.89 -8.03
CA ASP A 411 -27.03 4.11 -9.26
C ASP A 411 -27.20 5.06 -10.45
N ASP A 412 -26.40 4.86 -11.49
CA ASP A 412 -26.40 5.72 -12.68
C ASP A 412 -27.72 5.70 -13.48
N GLN A 413 -28.60 4.73 -13.21
CA GLN A 413 -29.91 4.61 -13.84
C GLN A 413 -31.05 5.21 -13.00
N GLU A 414 -30.78 5.58 -11.76
CA GLU A 414 -31.78 6.16 -10.84
C GLU A 414 -31.49 7.65 -10.64
N GLU A 415 -32.53 8.49 -10.69
CA GLU A 415 -32.35 9.95 -10.51
C GLU A 415 -32.12 10.32 -9.04
N MET A 416 -32.60 9.48 -8.12
CA MET A 416 -32.58 9.73 -6.68
C MET A 416 -31.60 8.79 -5.98
N LEU A 417 -30.85 9.33 -5.03
CA LEU A 417 -29.99 8.53 -4.15
C LEU A 417 -30.84 7.69 -3.18
N GLU A 418 -30.49 6.42 -3.02
CA GLU A 418 -31.17 5.50 -2.10
C GLU A 418 -30.37 5.36 -0.78
N VAL A 419 -31.04 5.53 0.36
CA VAL A 419 -30.48 5.12 1.66
C VAL A 419 -30.80 3.64 1.89
N ALA A 420 -29.90 2.76 1.46
CA ALA A 420 -30.16 1.32 1.35
C ALA A 420 -30.03 0.54 2.67
N ALA A 421 -29.37 1.10 3.68
CA ALA A 421 -29.18 0.46 4.99
C ALA A 421 -29.05 1.48 6.12
N ILE A 422 -29.77 1.21 7.22
CA ILE A 422 -29.85 2.03 8.43
C ILE A 422 -29.61 1.17 9.68
N HIS A 423 -29.77 1.72 10.89
CA HIS A 423 -29.50 1.02 12.15
C HIS A 423 -30.62 0.07 12.57
N ASP A 424 -30.86 -0.96 11.78
CA ASP A 424 -31.69 -2.11 12.12
C ASP A 424 -30.92 -3.42 11.89
N GLU A 425 -31.52 -4.55 12.30
CA GLU A 425 -30.87 -5.86 12.29
C GLU A 425 -30.35 -6.28 10.90
N ARG A 426 -31.11 -5.99 9.83
CA ARG A 426 -30.69 -6.28 8.45
C ARG A 426 -29.70 -5.24 7.94
N GLY A 427 -29.87 -4.00 8.35
CA GLY A 427 -29.04 -2.87 7.97
C GLY A 427 -27.62 -2.99 8.52
N TYR A 428 -27.41 -3.53 9.72
CA TYR A 428 -26.07 -3.78 10.26
C TYR A 428 -25.25 -4.72 9.38
N GLN A 429 -25.85 -5.81 8.89
CA GLN A 429 -25.17 -6.76 7.99
C GLN A 429 -24.80 -6.06 6.67
N ARG A 430 -25.75 -5.32 6.09
CA ARG A 430 -25.54 -4.58 4.84
C ARG A 430 -24.47 -3.48 4.96
N ILE A 431 -24.47 -2.71 6.05
CA ILE A 431 -23.47 -1.67 6.31
C ILE A 431 -22.09 -2.30 6.41
N ARG A 432 -21.97 -3.42 7.14
CA ARG A 432 -20.71 -4.14 7.32
C ARG A 432 -20.17 -4.68 6.00
N GLU A 433 -21.02 -5.29 5.18
CA GLU A 433 -20.65 -5.76 3.84
C GLU A 433 -20.25 -4.62 2.91
N ALA A 434 -21.05 -3.54 2.88
CA ALA A 434 -20.77 -2.37 2.05
C ALA A 434 -19.44 -1.70 2.42
N LEU A 435 -19.18 -1.53 3.73
CA LEU A 435 -17.94 -0.94 4.21
C LEU A 435 -16.73 -1.84 3.92
N SER A 436 -16.85 -3.14 4.14
CA SER A 436 -15.81 -4.12 3.80
C SER A 436 -15.42 -4.01 2.31
N VAL A 437 -16.41 -3.93 1.41
CA VAL A 437 -16.20 -3.77 -0.03
C VAL A 437 -15.53 -2.44 -0.39
N GLN A 438 -15.80 -1.35 0.34
CA GLN A 438 -15.14 -0.06 0.11
C GLN A 438 -13.63 -0.10 0.42
N TYR A 439 -13.22 -0.92 1.39
CA TYR A 439 -11.80 -1.11 1.72
C TYR A 439 -11.11 -2.18 0.86
N ALA A 440 -11.85 -2.99 0.11
CA ALA A 440 -11.27 -3.99 -0.78
C ALA A 440 -10.48 -3.34 -1.92
N LEU A 441 -9.17 -3.60 -1.98
CA LEU A 441 -8.30 -3.03 -3.01
C LEU A 441 -8.70 -3.44 -4.43
N SER A 442 -9.24 -4.64 -4.60
CA SER A 442 -9.77 -5.13 -5.88
C SER A 442 -10.94 -4.30 -6.42
N VAL A 443 -11.61 -3.54 -5.56
CA VAL A 443 -12.77 -2.70 -5.88
C VAL A 443 -12.37 -1.23 -6.02
N ARG A 444 -11.31 -0.80 -5.31
CA ARG A 444 -10.73 0.54 -5.39
C ARG A 444 -9.86 0.73 -6.63
N GLU A 445 -9.14 -0.32 -7.03
CA GLU A 445 -8.30 -0.32 -8.22
C GLU A 445 -9.04 -0.94 -9.40
N PRO A 446 -9.07 -0.27 -10.57
CA PRO A 446 -9.62 -0.87 -11.78
C PRO A 446 -8.97 -2.21 -12.09
N ASN A 447 -9.78 -3.23 -12.41
CA ASN A 447 -9.25 -4.53 -12.78
C ASN A 447 -8.77 -4.49 -14.23
N ILE A 448 -7.47 -4.29 -14.43
CA ILE A 448 -6.82 -4.22 -15.75
C ILE A 448 -5.80 -5.35 -15.88
N GLN A 449 -5.89 -6.08 -16.99
CA GLN A 449 -5.04 -7.24 -17.27
C GLN A 449 -4.47 -7.16 -18.69
N VAL A 450 -3.23 -7.62 -18.88
CA VAL A 450 -2.73 -7.95 -20.21
C VAL A 450 -3.49 -9.16 -20.73
N TYR A 451 -4.29 -8.92 -21.77
CA TYR A 451 -5.08 -9.97 -22.41
C TYR A 451 -4.30 -10.61 -23.54
N SER A 452 -3.71 -9.84 -24.44
CA SER A 452 -2.89 -10.37 -25.53
C SER A 452 -1.77 -9.44 -25.94
N ALA A 453 -0.62 -9.99 -26.35
CA ALA A 453 0.43 -9.27 -27.08
C ALA A 453 0.59 -9.93 -28.47
N ASP A 454 0.50 -9.13 -29.52
CA ASP A 454 0.64 -9.62 -30.90
C ASP A 454 2.10 -9.87 -31.27
N ILE A 455 2.65 -11.02 -30.90
CA ILE A 455 4.06 -11.35 -31.15
C ILE A 455 4.38 -11.48 -32.65
N ARG A 456 3.40 -11.86 -33.49
CA ARG A 456 3.63 -12.17 -34.91
C ARG A 456 3.33 -11.00 -35.86
N GLY A 457 2.44 -10.10 -35.48
CA GLY A 457 2.01 -8.96 -36.30
C GLY A 457 2.60 -7.63 -35.84
N ASP A 458 1.73 -6.70 -35.44
CA ASP A 458 2.08 -5.29 -35.18
C ASP A 458 2.71 -5.05 -33.80
N ARG A 459 2.90 -6.12 -33.01
CA ARG A 459 3.40 -6.07 -31.62
C ARG A 459 2.51 -5.26 -30.70
N SER A 460 1.24 -5.05 -31.05
CA SER A 460 0.32 -4.33 -30.18
C SER A 460 0.01 -5.10 -28.91
N LEU A 461 -0.11 -4.36 -27.80
CA LEU A 461 -0.52 -4.88 -26.50
C LEU A 461 -2.00 -4.59 -26.30
N THR A 462 -2.80 -5.63 -26.08
CA THR A 462 -4.22 -5.52 -25.75
C THR A 462 -4.41 -5.79 -24.26
N LEU A 463 -4.90 -4.77 -23.57
CA LEU A 463 -5.35 -4.82 -22.19
C LEU A 463 -6.86 -5.03 -22.14
N ARG A 464 -7.34 -5.70 -21.09
CA ARG A 464 -8.77 -5.74 -20.74
C ARG A 464 -9.00 -5.17 -19.37
N HIS A 465 -9.96 -4.26 -19.30
CA HIS A 465 -10.54 -3.75 -18.08
C HIS A 465 -11.89 -4.44 -17.83
N VAL A 466 -12.11 -5.04 -16.67
CA VAL A 466 -13.41 -5.58 -16.28
C VAL A 466 -14.10 -4.57 -15.37
N GLN A 467 -15.23 -4.02 -15.82
CA GLN A 467 -16.00 -3.09 -15.01
C GLN A 467 -16.61 -3.78 -13.79
N ASP A 468 -16.52 -3.11 -12.65
CA ASP A 468 -17.26 -3.48 -11.45
C ASP A 468 -18.40 -2.48 -11.23
N ARG A 469 -19.64 -2.99 -11.20
CA ARG A 469 -20.89 -2.19 -11.07
C ARG A 469 -21.01 -1.07 -12.11
N ARG A 470 -20.70 -1.35 -13.38
CA ARG A 470 -20.78 -0.40 -14.51
C ARG A 470 -19.91 0.85 -14.37
N ARG A 471 -18.98 0.86 -13.41
CA ARG A 471 -18.12 2.02 -13.15
C ARG A 471 -17.12 2.17 -14.29
N PRO A 472 -17.13 3.30 -15.04
CA PRO A 472 -16.18 3.51 -16.12
C PRO A 472 -14.81 3.90 -15.59
N LEU A 473 -13.78 3.75 -16.43
CA LEU A 473 -12.46 4.31 -16.14
C LEU A 473 -12.49 5.85 -16.12
N ALA A 474 -11.67 6.43 -15.24
CA ALA A 474 -11.50 7.87 -15.14
C ALA A 474 -10.84 8.46 -16.40
N LYS A 475 -10.96 9.80 -16.56
CA LYS A 475 -10.35 10.55 -17.68
C LYS A 475 -8.82 10.40 -17.76
N THR A 476 -8.18 9.99 -16.66
CA THR A 476 -6.74 9.72 -16.55
C THR A 476 -6.28 8.48 -17.35
N VAL A 477 -7.20 7.73 -17.96
CA VAL A 477 -6.90 6.55 -18.80
C VAL A 477 -5.90 6.85 -19.92
N TYR A 478 -6.03 7.97 -20.64
CA TYR A 478 -5.12 8.30 -21.75
C TYR A 478 -3.68 8.59 -21.31
N PRO A 479 -3.43 9.43 -20.29
CA PRO A 479 -2.11 9.56 -19.69
C PRO A 479 -1.46 8.23 -19.30
N VAL A 480 -2.22 7.32 -18.65
CA VAL A 480 -1.70 6.01 -18.22
C VAL A 480 -1.35 5.12 -19.41
N ILE A 481 -2.23 5.03 -20.42
CA ILE A 481 -1.95 4.25 -21.65
C ILE A 481 -0.75 4.81 -22.40
N ARG A 482 -0.54 6.14 -22.40
CA ARG A 482 0.64 6.76 -23.02
C ARG A 482 1.94 6.32 -22.35
N HIS A 483 1.98 6.27 -21.02
CA HIS A 483 3.13 5.73 -20.27
C HIS A 483 3.33 4.24 -20.55
N LEU A 484 2.25 3.46 -20.64
CA LEU A 484 2.36 2.04 -20.98
C LEU A 484 2.93 1.84 -22.39
N HIS A 485 2.48 2.63 -23.36
CA HIS A 485 3.03 2.64 -24.71
C HIS A 485 4.51 3.01 -24.71
N GLN A 486 4.92 3.97 -23.89
CA GLN A 486 6.33 4.36 -23.78
C GLN A 486 7.22 3.21 -23.28
N LEU A 487 6.73 2.42 -22.32
CA LEU A 487 7.44 1.24 -21.83
C LEU A 487 7.43 0.07 -22.83
N TRP A 488 6.30 -0.14 -23.51
CA TRP A 488 6.10 -1.25 -24.43
C TRP A 488 6.75 -1.02 -25.81
N GLY A 489 6.73 0.22 -26.29
CA GLY A 489 7.28 0.66 -27.56
C GLY A 489 6.38 0.48 -28.79
N PHE A 490 5.21 -0.14 -28.64
CA PHE A 490 4.26 -0.45 -29.71
C PHE A 490 2.82 -0.06 -29.30
N PRO A 491 1.84 -0.04 -30.23
CA PRO A 491 0.48 0.38 -29.93
C PRO A 491 -0.16 -0.40 -28.77
N VAL A 492 -0.83 0.31 -27.88
CA VAL A 492 -1.57 -0.25 -26.74
C VAL A 492 -3.06 -0.03 -26.98
N LYS A 493 -3.83 -1.10 -26.90
CA LYS A 493 -5.29 -1.13 -26.99
C LYS A 493 -5.83 -1.54 -25.62
N LEU A 494 -6.86 -0.86 -25.12
CA LEU A 494 -7.53 -1.19 -23.86
C LEU A 494 -9.03 -1.35 -24.13
N GLU A 495 -9.55 -2.55 -23.86
CA GLU A 495 -10.97 -2.87 -23.99
C GLU A 495 -11.61 -2.88 -22.60
N SER A 496 -12.62 -2.03 -22.39
CA SER A 496 -13.45 -2.07 -21.18
C SER A 496 -14.63 -3.01 -21.41
N MET A 497 -14.77 -3.99 -20.53
CA MET A 497 -15.73 -5.08 -20.61
C MET A 497 -16.85 -4.90 -19.58
N GLU A 498 -18.08 -5.17 -19.99
CA GLU A 498 -19.26 -5.32 -19.14
C GLU A 498 -19.96 -6.63 -19.53
N GLU A 499 -20.22 -7.53 -18.58
CA GLU A 499 -20.91 -8.81 -18.84
C GLU A 499 -20.41 -9.65 -20.05
N LYS A 500 -19.11 -9.51 -20.39
CA LYS A 500 -18.38 -10.11 -21.52
C LYS A 500 -18.49 -9.38 -22.86
N GLU A 501 -19.18 -8.25 -22.93
CA GLU A 501 -19.22 -7.37 -24.10
C GLU A 501 -18.24 -6.21 -23.95
N VAL A 502 -17.67 -5.76 -25.07
CA VAL A 502 -16.78 -4.60 -25.08
C VAL A 502 -17.64 -3.33 -25.17
N VAL A 503 -17.74 -2.60 -24.06
CA VAL A 503 -18.55 -1.37 -24.00
C VAL A 503 -17.78 -0.13 -24.43
N ARG A 504 -16.45 -0.11 -24.21
CA ARG A 504 -15.57 1.00 -24.63
C ARG A 504 -14.21 0.49 -25.06
N ARG A 505 -13.60 1.17 -26.04
CA ARG A 505 -12.23 0.91 -26.49
C ARG A 505 -11.41 2.19 -26.37
N TYR A 506 -10.20 2.04 -25.86
CA TYR A 506 -9.19 3.09 -25.80
C TYR A 506 -7.94 2.60 -26.55
N GLN A 507 -7.22 3.49 -27.21
CA GLN A 507 -6.00 3.13 -27.94
C GLN A 507 -4.99 4.27 -27.90
N TRP A 508 -3.71 3.92 -27.84
CA TRP A 508 -2.60 4.82 -28.09
C TRP A 508 -1.48 4.11 -28.87
N PRO A 509 -0.87 4.74 -29.91
CA PRO A 509 -1.21 6.04 -30.47
C PRO A 509 -2.60 6.05 -31.10
N LEU A 510 -3.19 7.24 -31.23
CA LEU A 510 -4.47 7.39 -31.92
C LEU A 510 -4.30 6.98 -33.40
N PRO A 511 -5.28 6.28 -33.99
CA PRO A 511 -5.24 5.93 -35.42
C PRO A 511 -5.12 7.19 -36.29
N GLU A 512 -4.36 7.12 -37.38
CA GLU A 512 -4.26 8.22 -38.36
C GLU A 512 -5.67 8.57 -38.89
N GLY A 513 -6.11 9.81 -38.68
CA GLY A 513 -7.44 10.30 -39.04
C GLY A 513 -8.40 10.56 -37.87
N ALA A 514 -8.01 10.22 -36.62
CA ALA A 514 -8.78 10.54 -35.41
C ALA A 514 -8.29 11.84 -34.74
N GLU A 515 -8.28 12.96 -35.45
CA GLU A 515 -8.11 14.28 -34.83
C GLU A 515 -9.46 14.79 -34.30
N GLY A 516 -9.62 14.80 -32.98
CA GLY A 516 -10.37 15.81 -32.22
C GLY A 516 -11.88 15.94 -32.48
N GLY A 517 -12.68 14.99 -31.99
CA GLY A 517 -14.04 15.28 -31.54
C GLY A 517 -14.00 15.63 -30.06
N GLY A 518 -14.21 16.91 -29.73
CA GLY A 518 -14.06 17.49 -28.39
C GLY A 518 -15.05 17.01 -27.34
#